data_AF-A0A433Q5G9-F1
#
_entry.id   AF-A0A433Q5G9-F1
#
_cell.length_a   1.000
_cell.length_b   1.000
_cell.length_c   1.000
_cell.angle_alpha   90.00
_cell.angle_beta   90.00
_cell.angle_gamma   90.00
#
_symmetry.space_group_name_H-M   'P 1'
#
loop_
_entity.id
_entity.type
_entity.pdbx_description
1 polymer ?
#
loop_
_entity_poly.entity_id
_entity_poly.type
_entity_poly.pdbx_seq_one_letter_code
_entity_poly.pdbx_strand_id
1 'polypeptide(L)'
;MAEYLASIYGTEKDKVNCSFYFKIGACRHGDRCSRKHVKPTFSQTILLSNLYQNPAHDPTCTLSADQLQEHFDRFYEDIFVELAKYGEIEEMCVCDNVGDHLVGNVYCQYRYEENAGEAVEELNKRFYAGRLIN
;
A
#
# COMPACT_ATOMS: atom_id res chain seq x y z
N MET A 1 32.32 12.07 -6.54
CA MET A 1 31.11 12.80 -7.02
C MET A 1 29.92 11.85 -7.18
N ALA A 2 30.09 10.66 -7.75
CA ALA A 2 29.05 9.63 -7.81
C ALA A 2 28.58 9.13 -6.43
N GLU A 3 29.50 8.86 -5.49
CA GLU A 3 29.15 8.45 -4.13
C GLU A 3 28.33 9.49 -3.35
N TYR A 4 28.66 10.78 -3.51
CA TYR A 4 27.90 11.87 -2.91
C TYR A 4 26.47 11.92 -3.46
N LEU A 5 26.29 11.77 -4.77
CA LEU A 5 24.95 11.74 -5.39
C LEU A 5 24.17 10.47 -5.01
N ALA A 6 24.83 9.33 -4.88
CA ALA A 6 24.21 8.09 -4.39
C ALA A 6 23.70 8.24 -2.94
N SER A 7 24.45 8.94 -2.08
CA SER A 7 24.01 9.21 -0.69
C SER A 7 22.83 10.18 -0.57
N ILE A 8 22.46 10.87 -1.65
CA ILE A 8 21.35 11.83 -1.68
C ILE A 8 20.07 11.19 -2.20
N TYR A 9 20.17 10.28 -3.17
CA TYR A 9 19.02 9.67 -3.84
C TYR A 9 18.08 8.96 -2.85
N GLY A 10 16.77 9.21 -2.96
CA GLY A 10 15.76 8.65 -2.06
C GLY A 10 15.75 9.24 -0.64
N THR A 11 16.61 10.21 -0.34
CA THR A 11 16.65 10.91 0.96
C THR A 11 15.97 12.27 0.88
N GLU A 12 15.72 12.91 2.02
CA GLU A 12 15.13 14.26 2.06
C GLU A 12 16.02 15.34 1.44
N LYS A 13 17.33 15.06 1.31
CA LYS A 13 18.30 15.92 0.64
C LYS A 13 18.11 15.93 -0.88
N ASP A 14 17.43 14.92 -1.43
CA ASP A 14 17.03 14.91 -2.83
C ASP A 14 15.91 15.94 -3.03
N LYS A 15 16.25 17.01 -3.75
CA LYS A 15 15.31 18.08 -4.08
C LYS A 15 14.50 17.78 -5.36
N VAL A 16 14.88 16.74 -6.11
CA VAL A 16 14.24 16.36 -7.37
C VAL A 16 13.20 15.27 -7.13
N ASN A 17 13.55 14.20 -6.42
CA ASN A 17 12.64 13.09 -6.16
C ASN A 17 11.96 13.23 -4.79
N CYS A 18 10.72 12.78 -4.71
CA CYS A 18 9.99 12.77 -3.45
C CYS A 18 10.48 11.61 -2.58
N SER A 19 11.15 11.94 -1.47
CA SER A 19 11.62 10.94 -0.51
C SER A 19 10.49 10.13 0.12
N PHE A 20 9.33 10.77 0.38
CA PHE A 20 8.18 10.07 0.94
C PHE A 20 7.60 9.04 -0.02
N TYR A 21 7.38 9.43 -1.29
CA TYR A 21 6.90 8.48 -2.29
C TYR A 21 7.90 7.36 -2.53
N PHE A 22 9.19 7.66 -2.58
CA PHE A 22 10.23 6.65 -2.79
C PHE A 22 10.28 5.61 -1.66
N LYS A 23 10.16 6.03 -0.40
CA LYS A 23 10.27 5.11 0.75
C LYS A 23 8.96 4.43 1.11
N ILE A 24 7.84 5.14 0.98
CA ILE A 24 6.53 4.73 1.50
C ILE A 24 5.58 4.31 0.37
N GLY A 25 5.87 4.65 -0.89
CA GLY A 25 4.95 4.43 -2.01
C GLY A 25 3.77 5.42 -2.05
N ALA A 26 3.65 6.31 -1.06
CA ALA A 26 2.58 7.29 -0.95
C ALA A 26 3.09 8.68 -0.54
N CYS A 27 2.37 9.73 -0.97
CA CYS A 27 2.69 11.12 -0.64
C CYS A 27 1.41 11.91 -0.39
N ARG A 28 1.39 12.69 0.71
CA ARG A 28 0.25 13.56 1.08
C ARG A 28 -0.14 14.60 0.01
N HIS A 29 0.77 14.93 -0.91
CA HIS A 29 0.49 15.89 -1.97
C HIS A 29 -0.03 15.22 -3.26
N GLY A 30 0.00 13.88 -3.35
CA GLY A 30 -0.42 13.12 -4.54
C GLY A 30 0.23 13.67 -5.82
N ASP A 31 -0.57 13.83 -6.87
CA ASP A 31 -0.10 14.36 -8.16
C ASP A 31 0.25 15.86 -8.13
N ARG A 32 -0.13 16.57 -7.07
CA ARG A 32 0.24 17.99 -6.86
C ARG A 32 1.61 18.15 -6.19
N CYS A 33 2.32 17.05 -5.94
CA CYS A 33 3.67 17.12 -5.38
C CYS A 33 4.61 17.86 -6.33
N SER A 34 5.40 18.80 -5.79
CA SER A 34 6.42 19.51 -6.57
C SER A 34 7.66 18.68 -6.88
N ARG A 35 7.81 17.52 -6.23
CA ARG A 35 8.90 16.56 -6.44
C ARG A 35 8.41 15.38 -7.25
N LYS A 36 9.32 14.73 -7.98
CA LYS A 36 9.00 13.61 -8.87
C LYS A 36 8.59 12.36 -8.08
N HIS A 37 7.48 11.74 -8.50
CA HIS A 37 7.08 10.40 -8.09
C HIS A 37 7.44 9.43 -9.22
N VAL A 38 8.34 8.49 -8.95
CA VAL A 38 8.80 7.49 -9.93
C VAL A 38 8.14 6.17 -9.58
N LYS A 39 7.16 5.75 -10.39
CA LYS A 39 6.57 4.41 -10.28
C LYS A 39 7.56 3.38 -10.86
N PRO A 40 7.91 2.32 -10.13
CA PRO A 40 8.76 1.27 -10.66
C PRO A 40 8.03 0.51 -11.76
N THR A 41 8.76 0.05 -12.79
CA THR A 41 8.21 -0.80 -13.86
C THR A 41 8.12 -2.27 -13.45
N PHE A 42 8.91 -2.68 -12.46
CA PHE A 42 8.94 -3.99 -11.84
C PHE A 42 9.27 -3.79 -10.36
N SER A 43 8.63 -4.57 -9.49
CA SER A 43 8.75 -4.46 -8.04
C SER A 43 8.26 -5.75 -7.42
N GLN A 44 8.85 -6.16 -6.31
CA GLN A 44 8.33 -7.27 -5.49
C GLN A 44 7.11 -6.83 -4.65
N THR A 45 7.00 -5.54 -4.37
CA THR A 45 5.96 -4.98 -3.52
C THR A 45 4.88 -4.27 -4.34
N ILE A 46 3.62 -4.60 -4.04
CA ILE A 46 2.42 -3.93 -4.56
C ILE A 46 1.77 -3.10 -3.45
N LEU A 47 0.97 -2.12 -3.86
CA LEU A 47 0.16 -1.28 -2.97
C LEU A 47 -1.28 -1.33 -3.45
N LEU A 48 -2.20 -1.67 -2.54
CA LEU A 48 -3.64 -1.56 -2.71
C LEU A 48 -4.11 -0.38 -1.88
N SER A 49 -4.51 0.69 -2.54
CA SER A 49 -4.82 1.97 -1.91
C SER A 49 -6.21 1.96 -1.25
N ASN A 50 -6.31 2.45 -0.01
CA ASN A 50 -7.58 2.61 0.71
C ASN A 50 -8.47 1.34 0.73
N LEU A 51 -7.84 0.17 0.78
CA LEU A 51 -8.53 -1.12 0.73
C LEU A 51 -9.21 -1.44 2.07
N TYR A 52 -8.48 -1.33 3.17
CA TYR A 52 -9.04 -1.57 4.51
C TYR A 52 -9.91 -0.38 4.95
N GLN A 53 -11.14 -0.64 5.36
CA GLN A 53 -12.01 0.36 5.99
C GLN A 53 -12.18 -0.04 7.44
N ASN A 54 -11.39 0.58 8.31
CA ASN A 54 -11.46 0.29 9.72
C ASN A 54 -12.76 0.90 10.31
N PRO A 55 -13.68 0.07 10.86
CA PRO A 55 -14.93 0.56 11.43
C PRO A 55 -14.72 1.54 12.58
N ALA A 56 -13.58 1.49 13.28
CA ALA A 56 -13.28 2.41 14.40
C ALA A 56 -13.18 3.89 13.98
N HIS A 57 -12.99 4.17 12.69
CA HIS A 57 -12.95 5.55 12.18
C HIS A 57 -14.34 6.10 11.86
N ASP A 58 -15.37 5.24 11.87
CA ASP A 58 -16.77 5.66 11.73
C ASP A 58 -17.29 6.17 13.09
N PRO A 59 -17.74 7.43 13.21
CA PRO A 59 -18.31 7.98 14.44
C PRO A 59 -19.54 7.22 14.96
N THR A 60 -20.20 6.44 14.11
CA THR A 60 -21.39 5.64 14.44
C THR A 60 -21.06 4.21 14.86
N CYS A 61 -19.77 3.84 14.90
CA CYS A 61 -19.34 2.51 15.28
C CYS A 61 -19.73 2.16 16.72
N THR A 62 -20.42 1.04 16.89
CA THR A 62 -20.86 0.51 18.19
C THR A 62 -20.13 -0.78 18.58
N LEU A 63 -19.11 -1.17 17.81
CA LEU A 63 -18.38 -2.41 18.01
C LEU A 63 -17.49 -2.33 19.24
N SER A 64 -17.37 -3.44 19.97
CA SER A 64 -16.38 -3.60 21.04
C SER A 64 -14.97 -3.77 20.48
N ALA A 65 -13.95 -3.66 21.34
CA ALA A 65 -12.56 -3.91 20.95
C ALA A 65 -12.36 -5.32 20.38
N ASP A 66 -12.98 -6.33 20.97
CA ASP A 66 -12.90 -7.72 20.50
C ASP A 66 -13.55 -7.90 19.12
N GLN A 67 -14.69 -7.23 18.89
CA GLN A 67 -15.36 -7.26 17.58
C GLN A 67 -14.58 -6.52 16.49
N LEU A 68 -13.89 -5.43 16.85
CA LEU A 68 -12.99 -4.72 15.94
C LEU A 68 -11.78 -5.59 15.57
N GLN A 69 -11.22 -6.32 16.53
CA GLN A 69 -10.13 -7.26 16.26
C GLN A 69 -10.60 -8.41 15.35
N GLU A 70 -11.77 -9.01 15.63
CA GLU A 70 -12.34 -10.06 14.78
C GLU A 70 -12.64 -9.56 13.36
N HIS A 71 -13.12 -8.32 13.22
CA HIS A 71 -13.30 -7.68 11.92
C HIS A 71 -11.98 -7.54 11.16
N PHE A 72 -10.92 -7.10 11.85
CA PHE A 72 -9.59 -6.98 11.25
C PHE A 72 -9.01 -8.34 10.87
N ASP A 73 -9.11 -9.35 11.73
CA ASP A 73 -8.57 -10.69 11.46
C ASP A 73 -9.23 -11.31 10.23
N ARG A 74 -10.56 -11.16 10.09
CA ARG A 74 -11.30 -11.60 8.89
C ARG A 74 -10.85 -10.87 7.64
N PHE A 75 -10.67 -9.55 7.71
CA PHE A 75 -10.16 -8.78 6.59
C PHE A 75 -8.75 -9.23 6.20
N TYR A 76 -7.86 -9.40 7.18
CA TYR A 76 -6.48 -9.80 6.95
C TYR A 76 -6.42 -11.20 6.33
N GLU A 77 -7.18 -12.16 6.84
CA GLU A 77 -7.27 -13.51 6.29
C GLU A 77 -7.79 -13.50 4.84
N ASP A 78 -8.88 -12.79 4.57
CA ASP A 78 -9.51 -12.70 3.25
C ASP A 78 -8.53 -12.13 2.21
N ILE A 79 -7.87 -11.02 2.53
CA ILE A 79 -6.88 -10.40 1.63
C ILE A 79 -5.63 -11.27 1.50
N PHE A 80 -5.12 -11.86 2.58
CA PHE A 80 -3.92 -12.70 2.52
C PHE A 80 -4.15 -13.93 1.63
N VAL A 81 -5.26 -14.64 1.83
CA VAL A 81 -5.63 -15.81 1.02
C VAL A 81 -5.85 -15.43 -0.43
N GLU A 82 -6.44 -14.27 -0.71
CA GLU A 82 -6.64 -13.80 -2.08
C GLU A 82 -5.32 -13.48 -2.77
N LEU A 83 -4.41 -12.78 -2.09
CA LEU A 83 -3.11 -12.40 -2.65
C LEU A 83 -2.17 -13.59 -2.81
N ALA A 84 -2.26 -14.59 -1.92
CA ALA A 84 -1.44 -15.80 -1.99
C ALA A 84 -1.70 -16.64 -3.25
N LYS A 85 -2.79 -16.37 -3.98
CA LYS A 85 -3.09 -17.01 -5.28
C LYS A 85 -2.10 -16.63 -6.38
N TYR A 86 -1.51 -15.43 -6.30
CA TYR A 86 -0.56 -14.94 -7.31
C TYR A 86 0.88 -15.39 -7.02
N GLY A 87 1.19 -15.76 -5.77
CA GLY A 87 2.51 -16.24 -5.42
C GLY A 87 2.82 -16.23 -3.92
N GLU A 88 4.04 -16.64 -3.58
CA GLU A 88 4.55 -16.64 -2.21
C GLU A 88 4.68 -15.19 -1.69
N ILE A 89 3.94 -14.89 -0.61
CA ILE A 89 3.99 -13.60 0.10
C ILE A 89 5.10 -13.67 1.15
N GLU A 90 6.01 -12.70 1.12
CA GLU A 90 7.03 -12.51 2.17
C GLU A 90 6.47 -11.67 3.33
N GLU A 91 5.73 -10.61 3.02
CA GLU A 91 5.18 -9.69 4.02
C GLU A 91 3.88 -9.04 3.52
N MET A 92 2.91 -8.89 4.43
CA MET A 92 1.69 -8.11 4.18
C MET A 92 1.41 -7.15 5.34
N CYS A 93 1.33 -5.87 5.03
CA CYS A 93 1.15 -4.78 5.99
C CYS A 93 -0.11 -3.98 5.69
N VAL A 94 -0.93 -3.73 6.71
CA VAL A 94 -2.16 -2.92 6.62
C VAL A 94 -1.98 -1.63 7.42
N CYS A 95 -2.20 -0.48 6.79
CA CYS A 95 -2.07 0.83 7.41
C CYS A 95 -3.37 1.30 8.07
N ASP A 96 -3.30 1.59 9.36
CA ASP A 96 -4.39 2.19 10.16
C ASP A 96 -4.22 3.72 10.33
N ASN A 97 -3.60 4.38 9.35
CA ASN A 97 -3.46 5.82 9.35
C ASN A 97 -4.80 6.51 9.05
N VAL A 98 -4.97 7.76 9.49
CA VAL A 98 -6.17 8.57 9.17
C VAL A 98 -5.97 9.43 7.91
N GLY A 99 -4.72 9.76 7.57
CA GLY A 99 -4.45 10.66 6.45
C GLY A 99 -4.77 10.03 5.10
N ASP A 100 -5.46 10.78 4.22
CA ASP A 100 -5.99 10.33 2.92
C ASP A 100 -5.02 9.58 2.00
N HIS A 101 -3.71 9.79 2.17
CA HIS A 101 -2.66 9.18 1.36
C HIS A 101 -2.18 7.82 1.90
N LEU A 102 -2.51 7.47 3.14
CA LEU A 102 -2.10 6.23 3.82
C LEU A 102 -3.24 5.43 4.41
N VAL A 103 -4.41 6.04 4.61
CA VAL A 103 -5.57 5.38 5.22
C VAL A 103 -5.92 4.12 4.47
N GLY A 104 -5.97 3.01 5.20
CA GLY A 104 -6.40 1.72 4.68
C GLY A 104 -5.49 1.10 3.62
N ASN A 105 -4.28 1.63 3.40
CA ASN A 105 -3.36 1.07 2.42
C ASN A 105 -2.92 -0.34 2.84
N VAL A 106 -2.89 -1.26 1.87
CA VAL A 106 -2.34 -2.60 2.06
C VAL A 106 -1.12 -2.75 1.17
N TYR A 107 0.02 -3.06 1.78
CA TYR A 107 1.25 -3.39 1.08
C TYR A 107 1.42 -4.90 1.12
N CYS A 108 1.75 -5.50 -0.02
CA CYS A 108 2.06 -6.92 -0.12
C CYS A 108 3.35 -7.08 -0.89
N GLN A 109 4.35 -7.72 -0.26
CA GLN A 109 5.61 -8.08 -0.89
C GLN A 109 5.58 -9.56 -1.25
N TYR A 110 5.78 -9.85 -2.53
CA TYR A 110 5.97 -11.19 -3.04
C TYR A 110 7.46 -11.54 -3.10
N ARG A 111 7.76 -12.84 -3.10
CA ARG A 111 9.12 -13.33 -3.31
C ARG A 111 9.70 -13.02 -4.69
N TYR A 112 8.85 -12.91 -5.70
CA TYR A 112 9.23 -12.71 -7.11
C TYR A 112 8.46 -11.52 -7.71
N GLU A 113 9.14 -10.75 -8.58
CA GLU A 113 8.59 -9.55 -9.21
C GLU A 113 7.49 -9.87 -10.22
N GLU A 114 7.56 -11.04 -10.86
CA GLU A 114 6.56 -11.51 -11.82
C GLU A 114 5.18 -11.69 -11.16
N ASN A 115 5.15 -12.25 -9.95
CA ASN A 115 3.93 -12.48 -9.18
C ASN A 115 3.26 -11.14 -8.80
N ALA A 116 4.07 -10.15 -8.43
CA ALA A 116 3.59 -8.80 -8.14
C ALA A 116 3.00 -8.14 -9.39
N GLY A 117 3.64 -8.31 -10.56
CA GLY A 117 3.13 -7.84 -11.84
C GLY A 117 1.77 -8.45 -12.19
N GLU A 118 1.64 -9.78 -12.10
CA GLU A 118 0.39 -10.50 -12.36
C GLU A 118 -0.72 -10.05 -11.39
N ALA A 119 -0.41 -9.92 -10.10
CA ALA A 119 -1.35 -9.44 -9.10
C ALA A 119 -1.89 -8.04 -9.44
N VAL A 120 -1.02 -7.10 -9.85
CA VAL A 120 -1.44 -5.73 -10.24
C VAL A 120 -2.36 -5.78 -11.46
N GLU A 121 -2.05 -6.57 -12.48
CA GLU A 121 -2.87 -6.65 -13.69
C GLU A 121 -4.26 -7.23 -13.44
N GLU A 122 -4.39 -8.23 -12.57
CA GLU A 122 -5.65 -8.88 -12.26
C GLU A 122 -6.48 -8.10 -11.23
N LEU A 123 -5.85 -7.57 -10.18
CA LEU A 123 -6.57 -6.85 -9.12
C LEU A 123 -7.20 -5.55 -9.62
N ASN A 124 -6.57 -4.84 -10.56
CA ASN A 124 -7.12 -3.62 -11.17
C ASN A 124 -8.44 -3.84 -11.93
N LYS A 125 -8.81 -5.10 -12.22
CA LYS A 125 -10.06 -5.47 -12.90
C LYS A 125 -11.16 -5.86 -11.91
N ARG A 126 -10.88 -5.85 -10.61
CA ARG A 126 -11.73 -6.45 -9.57
C ARG A 126 -12.29 -5.43 -8.60
N PHE A 127 -13.29 -5.89 -7.85
CA PHE A 127 -13.96 -5.12 -6.81
C PHE A 127 -13.79 -5.81 -5.45
N TYR A 128 -13.62 -5.01 -4.41
CA TYR A 128 -13.64 -5.44 -3.02
C TYR A 128 -14.68 -4.63 -2.25
N ALA A 129 -15.63 -5.29 -1.59
CA ALA A 129 -16.73 -4.64 -0.86
C ALA A 129 -17.44 -3.54 -1.68
N GLY A 130 -17.67 -3.79 -2.98
CA GLY A 130 -18.35 -2.85 -3.88
C GLY A 130 -17.50 -1.68 -4.39
N ARG A 131 -16.20 -1.63 -4.08
CA ARG A 131 -15.26 -0.60 -4.55
C ARG A 131 -14.22 -1.22 -5.46
N LEU A 132 -13.79 -0.48 -6.48
CA LEU A 132 -12.71 -0.92 -7.37
C LEU A 132 -11.40 -1.01 -6.57
N ILE A 133 -10.60 -2.05 -6.82
CA ILE A 133 -9.25 -2.17 -6.27
C ILE A 133 -8.29 -1.39 -7.18
N ASN A 134 -7.45 -0.52 -6.59
CA ASN A 134 -6.51 0.37 -7.29
C ASN A 134 -5.18 0.50 -6.55
#